data_AF-A0A6S6UEH2-F1
#
_entry.id   AF-A0A6S6UEH2-F1
#
_cell.length_a   1.000
_cell.length_b   1.000
_cell.length_c   1.000
_cell.angle_alpha   90.00
_cell.angle_beta   90.00
_cell.angle_gamma   90.00
#
_symmetry.space_group_name_H-M   'P 1'
#
loop_
_entity.id
_entity.type
_entity.pdbx_description
1 polymer ?
#
loop_
_entity_poly.entity_id
_entity_poly.type
_entity_poly.pdbx_seq_one_letter_code
_entity_poly.pdbx_strand_id
1 'polypeptide(L)'
;MRTILLIVGLLILAVVIYFFILGVRSKSGTAPGLSAGELAQCGTKPNCVCSEHKDKNEFYIEPIVIKPEMATPLASMKTVIQEAGGGVGG
;
A
#
# COMPACT_ATOMS: atom_id res chain seq x y z
N MET A 1 38.48 5.25 27.86
CA MET A 1 37.50 6.26 27.37
C MET A 1 37.62 6.49 25.86
N ARG A 2 38.78 6.87 25.33
CA ARG A 2 38.97 7.14 23.88
C ARG A 2 38.59 5.97 22.96
N THR A 3 38.98 4.73 23.30
CA THR A 3 38.65 3.53 22.52
C THR A 3 37.16 3.21 22.54
N ILE A 4 36.48 3.43 23.67
CA ILE A 4 35.03 3.20 23.80
C ILE A 4 34.27 4.18 22.89
N LEU A 5 34.68 5.45 22.88
CA LEU A 5 34.09 6.46 22.00
C LEU A 5 34.27 6.12 20.52
N LEU A 6 35.42 5.58 20.13
CA LEU A 6 35.67 5.13 18.76
C LEU A 6 34.78 3.94 18.38
N ILE A 7 34.61 2.97 19.28
CA ILE A 7 33.74 1.81 19.06
C ILE A 7 32.28 2.25 18.89
N VAL A 8 31.80 3.14 19.77
CA VAL A 8 30.43 3.67 19.69
C VAL A 8 30.22 4.45 18.40
N GLY A 9 31.19 5.29 18.00
CA GLY A 9 31.13 6.03 16.74
C GLY A 9 31.06 5.11 15.51
N LEU A 10 31.85 4.04 15.49
CA LEU A 10 31.82 3.04 14.41
C LEU A 10 30.47 2.30 14.35
N LEU A 11 29.89 1.94 15.49
CA LEU A 11 28.58 1.29 15.53
C LEU A 11 27.48 2.20 14.99
N ILE A 12 27.46 3.47 15.40
CA ILE A 12 26.49 4.45 14.89
C ILE A 12 26.65 4.61 13.37
N LEU A 13 27.88 4.75 12.88
CA LEU A 13 28.15 4.87 11.45
C LEU A 13 27.66 3.62 10.68
N ALA A 14 27.91 2.43 11.20
CA ALA A 14 27.45 1.18 10.60
C ALA A 14 25.92 1.11 10.51
N VAL A 15 25.21 1.53 11.56
CA VAL A 15 23.74 1.59 11.57
C VAL A 15 23.22 2.58 10.52
N VAL A 16 23.82 3.77 10.42
CA VAL A 16 23.43 4.78 9.41
C VAL A 16 23.61 4.24 8.00
N ILE A 17 24.76 3.62 7.71
CA ILE A 17 25.04 3.01 6.41
C ILE A 17 24.03 1.91 6.09
N TYR A 18 23.73 1.05 7.05
CA TYR A 18 22.76 -0.04 6.89
C TYR A 18 21.36 0.48 6.53
N PHE A 19 20.85 1.47 7.26
CA PHE A 19 19.55 2.08 6.96
C PHE A 19 19.54 2.85 5.64
N PHE A 20 20.66 3.47 5.24
CA PHE A 20 20.78 4.09 3.94
C PHE A 20 20.65 3.06 2.80
N ILE A 21 21.31 1.92 2.92
CA ILE A 21 21.21 0.82 1.94
C ILE A 21 19.77 0.29 1.87
N LEU A 22 19.13 0.05 3.01
CA LEU A 22 17.73 -0.36 3.06
C LEU A 22 16.80 0.67 2.41
N GLY A 23 17.03 1.96 2.66
CA GLY A 23 16.26 3.05 2.06
C GLY A 23 16.46 3.20 0.55
N VAL A 24 17.62 2.83 0.02
CA VAL A 24 17.83 2.74 -1.44
C VAL A 24 17.11 1.52 -2.00
N ARG A 25 17.21 0.37 -1.34
CA ARG A 25 16.56 -0.88 -1.78
C ARG A 25 15.03 -0.86 -1.67
N SER A 26 14.47 -0.11 -0.74
CA SER A 26 13.00 -0.01 -0.60
C SER A 26 12.34 0.69 -1.79
N LYS A 27 13.10 1.48 -2.57
CA LYS A 27 12.60 2.21 -3.75
C LYS A 27 12.36 1.32 -4.96
N SER A 28 12.97 0.14 -5.02
CA SER A 28 12.83 -0.78 -6.16
C SER A 28 11.69 -1.79 -5.99
N GLY A 29 10.77 -1.56 -5.05
CA GLY A 29 9.56 -2.36 -4.92
C GLY A 29 8.63 -2.10 -6.10
N THR A 30 8.23 -3.15 -6.81
CA THR A 30 7.04 -3.09 -7.67
C THR A 30 5.80 -3.11 -6.77
N ALA A 31 4.70 -2.47 -7.20
CA ALA A 31 3.44 -2.55 -6.47
C ALA A 31 3.03 -4.03 -6.38
N PRO A 32 2.99 -4.64 -5.18
CA PRO A 32 2.63 -6.05 -5.04
C PRO A 32 1.17 -6.20 -5.49
N GLY A 33 0.97 -6.99 -6.54
CA GLY A 33 -0.35 -7.15 -7.15
C GLY A 33 -0.60 -6.27 -8.38
N LEU A 34 0.39 -5.55 -8.90
CA LEU A 34 0.30 -4.92 -10.22
C LEU A 34 1.24 -5.65 -11.19
N SER A 35 0.68 -6.24 -12.24
CA SER A 35 1.41 -6.98 -13.27
C SER A 35 0.98 -6.51 -14.65
N ALA A 36 1.93 -6.12 -15.50
CA ALA A 36 1.65 -5.62 -16.85
C ALA A 36 0.67 -4.42 -16.93
N GLY A 37 0.56 -3.62 -15.85
CA GLY A 37 -0.36 -2.49 -15.79
C GLY A 37 -1.77 -2.83 -15.31
N GLU A 38 -2.04 -4.09 -14.98
CA GLU A 38 -3.32 -4.58 -14.47
C GLU A 38 -3.16 -5.13 -13.04
N LEU A 39 -4.25 -5.12 -12.28
CA LEU A 39 -4.25 -5.78 -10.98
C LEU A 39 -4.18 -7.30 -11.17
N ALA A 40 -3.36 -7.94 -10.37
CA ALA A 40 -3.27 -9.39 -10.31
C ALA A 40 -4.66 -9.97 -9.99
N GLN A 41 -5.00 -11.07 -10.65
CA GLN A 41 -6.27 -11.76 -10.36
C GLN A 41 -6.35 -12.16 -8.89
N CYS A 42 -7.56 -12.09 -8.35
CA CYS A 42 -7.77 -12.53 -6.98
C CYS A 42 -7.52 -14.02 -6.84
N GLY A 43 -6.77 -14.38 -5.80
CA GLY A 43 -6.68 -15.75 -5.34
C GLY A 43 -7.94 -16.19 -4.59
N THR A 44 -7.87 -17.33 -3.93
CA THR A 44 -8.99 -17.95 -3.20
C THR A 44 -9.23 -17.37 -1.81
N LYS A 45 -8.52 -16.31 -1.41
CA LYS A 45 -8.69 -15.70 -0.09
C LYS A 45 -10.00 -14.90 -0.04
N PRO A 46 -10.79 -15.01 1.05
CA PRO A 46 -12.11 -14.39 1.14
C PRO A 46 -12.08 -12.86 1.18
N ASN A 47 -10.91 -12.25 1.42
CA ASN A 47 -10.72 -10.81 1.48
C ASN A 47 -10.11 -10.22 0.20
N CYS A 48 -9.99 -10.99 -0.88
CA CYS A 48 -9.57 -10.45 -2.17
C CYS A 48 -10.78 -10.06 -3.00
N VAL A 49 -10.85 -8.81 -3.44
CA VAL A 49 -11.90 -8.29 -4.32
C VAL A 49 -11.27 -7.62 -5.54
N CYS A 50 -11.97 -7.63 -6.69
CA CYS A 50 -11.45 -7.07 -7.94
C CYS A 50 -12.54 -6.30 -8.69
N SER A 51 -12.23 -5.13 -9.22
CA SER A 51 -13.17 -4.32 -10.02
C SER A 51 -12.89 -4.33 -11.53
N GLU A 52 -11.83 -5.01 -11.97
CA GLU A 52 -11.41 -5.02 -13.38
C GLU A 52 -12.05 -6.17 -14.18
N HIS A 53 -12.23 -7.34 -13.55
CA HIS A 53 -12.57 -8.59 -14.26
C HIS A 53 -13.95 -9.14 -13.87
N LYS A 54 -15.03 -8.51 -14.35
CA LYS A 54 -16.42 -8.88 -14.02
C LYS A 54 -16.78 -10.33 -14.33
N ASP A 55 -16.28 -10.86 -15.46
CA ASP A 55 -16.68 -12.18 -15.96
C ASP A 55 -15.78 -13.33 -15.48
N LYS A 56 -14.71 -13.03 -14.74
CA LYS A 56 -13.66 -14.02 -14.39
C LYS A 56 -13.37 -14.09 -12.88
N ASN A 57 -14.15 -13.42 -12.05
CA ASN A 57 -13.89 -13.34 -10.63
C ASN A 57 -15.17 -13.41 -9.80
N GLU A 58 -15.30 -14.45 -8.99
CA GLU A 58 -16.40 -14.63 -8.02
C GLU A 58 -16.42 -13.53 -6.96
N PHE A 59 -15.27 -12.89 -6.71
CA PHE A 59 -15.11 -11.76 -5.80
C PHE A 59 -15.08 -10.41 -6.53
N TYR A 60 -15.80 -10.30 -7.65
CA TYR A 60 -15.96 -9.02 -8.35
C TYR A 60 -16.74 -8.01 -7.50
N ILE A 61 -16.27 -6.76 -7.47
CA ILE A 61 -17.02 -5.63 -6.90
C ILE A 61 -17.04 -4.47 -7.88
N GLU A 62 -18.16 -3.74 -7.92
CA GLU A 62 -18.32 -2.61 -8.82
C GLU A 62 -17.35 -1.46 -8.43
N PRO A 63 -16.62 -0.85 -9.38
CA PRO A 63 -15.71 0.25 -9.08
C PRO A 63 -16.47 1.50 -8.63
N ILE A 64 -15.84 2.29 -7.76
CA ILE A 64 -16.37 3.60 -7.36
C ILE A 64 -16.28 4.55 -8.56
N VAL A 65 -17.42 5.06 -9.02
CA VAL A 65 -17.49 6.01 -10.12
C VAL A 65 -17.22 7.42 -9.61
N ILE A 66 -16.05 7.99 -9.93
CA ILE A 66 -15.72 9.38 -9.62
C ILE A 66 -16.17 10.27 -10.78
N LYS A 67 -17.16 11.12 -10.54
CA LYS A 67 -17.65 12.08 -11.53
C LYS A 67 -17.01 13.47 -11.34
N PRO A 68 -16.75 14.23 -12.41
CA PRO A 68 -16.14 15.57 -12.33
C PRO A 68 -16.91 16.56 -11.44
N GLU A 69 -18.24 16.43 -11.37
CA GLU A 69 -19.12 17.25 -10.55
C GLU A 69 -19.09 16.90 -9.05
N MET A 70 -18.36 15.87 -8.63
CA MET A 70 -18.25 15.49 -7.23
C MET A 70 -17.38 16.49 -6.47
N ALA A 71 -18.01 17.29 -5.61
CA ALA A 71 -17.35 18.31 -4.81
C ALA A 71 -16.17 17.77 -3.97
N THR A 72 -16.27 16.52 -3.47
CA THR A 72 -15.17 15.85 -2.76
C THR A 72 -15.19 14.32 -2.99
N PRO A 73 -14.32 13.77 -3.85
CA PRO A 73 -14.19 12.31 -4.03
C PRO A 73 -13.94 11.54 -2.72
N LEU A 74 -13.27 12.19 -1.77
CA LEU A 74 -13.02 11.67 -0.42
C LEU A 74 -14.29 11.44 0.41
N ALA A 75 -15.31 12.29 0.26
CA ALA A 75 -16.56 12.11 1.00
C ALA A 75 -17.32 10.88 0.51
N SER A 76 -17.38 10.68 -0.81
CA SER A 76 -17.98 9.48 -1.42
C SER A 76 -17.25 8.21 -0.98
N MET A 77 -15.92 8.23 -0.93
CA MET A 77 -15.13 7.11 -0.43
C MET A 77 -15.44 6.80 1.05
N LYS A 78 -15.60 7.83 1.89
CA LYS A 78 -15.99 7.65 3.29
C LYS A 78 -17.35 6.96 3.41
N THR A 79 -18.34 7.37 2.61
CA THR A 79 -19.66 6.74 2.58
C THR A 79 -19.57 5.26 2.20
N VAL A 80 -18.84 4.93 1.13
CA VAL A 80 -18.65 3.53 0.69
C VAL A 80 -17.98 2.69 1.78
N ILE A 81 -16.98 3.22 2.48
CA ILE A 81 -16.31 2.51 3.58
C ILE A 81 -17.30 2.24 4.72
N GLN A 82 -18.15 3.22 5.08
CA GLN A 82 -19.14 3.06 6.14
C GLN A 82 -20.23 2.05 5.77
N GLU A 83 -20.72 2.07 4.52
CA GLU A 83 -21.69 1.09 4.00
C GLU A 83 -21.13 -0.34 3.98
N ALA A 84 -19.84 -0.49 3.71
CA ALA A 84 -19.12 -1.76 3.80
C ALA A 84 -18.86 -2.23 5.26
N GLY A 85 -19.31 -1.48 6.27
CA GLY A 85 -19.11 -1.78 7.69
C GLY A 85 -17.73 -1.37 8.24
N GLY A 86 -16.94 -0.64 7.46
CA GLY A 86 -15.65 -0.08 7.86
C GLY A 86 -15.77 1.23 8.63
N GLY A 87 -14.76 1.54 9.45
CA GLY A 87 -14.65 2.81 10.16
C GLY A 87 -13.61 3.72 9.51
N VAL A 88 -13.93 5.01 9.35
CA VAL A 88 -12.95 6.05 8.99
C VAL A 88 -12.74 6.93 10.22
N GLY A 89 -11.61 6.74 10.90
CA GLY A 89 -11.20 7.57 12.03
C GLY A 89 -10.79 8.97 11.57
N GLY A 90 -11.20 9.98 12.34
CA GLY A 90 -10.79 11.39 12.15
C GLY A 90 -9.61 11.76 13.03
#